data_AF-A0A6S6SCG1-F1
#
_entry.id   AF-A0A6S6SCG1-F1
#
_cell.length_a   1.000
_cell.length_b   1.000
_cell.length_c   1.000
_cell.angle_alpha   90.00
_cell.angle_beta   90.00
_cell.angle_gamma   90.00
#
_symmetry.space_group_name_H-M   'P 1'
#
loop_
_entity.id
_entity.type
_entity.pdbx_description
1 polymer ?
#
loop_
_entity_poly.entity_id
_entity_poly.type
_entity_poly.pdbx_seq_one_letter_code
_entity_poly.pdbx_strand_id
1 'polypeptide(L)'
;MALAKRYNPNMNVGGVKAKKGILLYFFLAPLFLSVVLALLARDIPAFGLNLTAFMLFYAVVKLNTWGLANEFKYHKEKFTKAPTKPYKTMSAILLGIATFFSASVAGGESFLTGIFLSAIAVVGYILYYGLDPRTDKLENIGDVSAELVLKTLTDAK
;
A
#
# COMPACT_ATOMS: atom_id res chain seq x y z
N MET A 1 -12.37 48.97 5.85
CA MET A 1 -11.20 48.22 5.33
C MET A 1 -11.26 46.81 5.90
N ALA A 2 -11.42 45.80 5.06
CA ALA A 2 -11.60 44.42 5.51
C ALA A 2 -10.25 43.82 5.95
N LEU A 3 -10.06 43.66 7.26
CA LEU A 3 -8.94 42.91 7.85
C LEU A 3 -9.20 41.40 7.71
N ALA A 4 -9.41 40.93 6.49
CA ALA A 4 -9.51 39.50 6.22
C ALA A 4 -8.10 38.90 6.28
N LYS A 5 -7.77 38.29 7.43
CA LYS A 5 -6.53 37.52 7.60
C LYS A 5 -6.54 36.38 6.58
N ARG A 6 -5.64 36.41 5.59
CA ARG A 6 -5.51 35.35 4.59
C ARG A 6 -5.23 34.03 5.32
N TYR A 7 -6.11 33.06 5.10
CA TYR A 7 -5.91 31.69 5.57
C TYR A 7 -4.65 31.14 4.91
N ASN A 8 -3.59 30.98 5.69
CA ASN A 8 -2.37 30.34 5.25
C ASN A 8 -2.33 28.96 5.91
N PRO A 9 -2.72 27.89 5.19
CA PRO A 9 -2.65 26.54 5.72
C PRO A 9 -1.18 26.13 5.74
N ASN A 10 -0.44 26.60 6.75
CA ASN A 10 0.87 26.06 7.07
C ASN A 10 0.65 24.70 7.77
N MET A 11 0.13 23.76 6.99
CA MET A 11 -0.18 22.42 7.44
C MET A 11 1.08 21.58 7.29
N ASN A 12 1.88 21.58 8.34
CA ASN A 12 3.02 20.71 8.52
C ASN A 12 2.52 19.26 8.78
N VAL A 13 1.92 18.62 7.76
CA VAL A 13 1.35 17.25 7.83
C VAL A 13 2.29 16.20 7.24
N GLY A 14 3.53 16.59 6.90
CA GLY A 14 4.51 15.71 6.26
C GLY A 14 5.01 14.56 7.14
N GLY A 15 4.88 14.65 8.46
CA GLY A 15 5.51 13.73 9.41
C GLY A 15 4.87 12.33 9.53
N VAL A 16 3.56 12.21 9.28
CA VAL A 16 2.85 10.91 9.42
C VAL A 16 2.91 10.08 8.13
N LYS A 17 3.13 10.72 6.97
CA LYS A 17 3.24 10.07 5.65
C LYS A 17 4.31 8.97 5.59
N ALA A 18 5.48 9.20 6.20
CA ALA A 18 6.65 8.35 5.97
C ALA A 18 6.71 7.13 6.89
N LYS A 19 6.17 7.21 8.12
CA LYS A 19 6.43 6.18 9.14
C LYS A 19 5.67 4.88 8.92
N LYS A 20 4.40 4.94 8.46
CA LYS A 20 3.58 3.71 8.30
C LYS A 20 4.08 2.79 7.20
N GLY A 21 4.62 3.31 6.10
CA GLY A 21 5.07 2.50 4.96
C GLY A 21 6.40 1.78 5.17
N ILE A 22 7.20 2.16 6.17
CA ILE A 22 8.57 1.66 6.39
C ILE A 22 8.61 0.17 6.76
N LEU A 23 7.58 -0.34 7.45
CA LEU A 23 7.58 -1.73 7.95
C LEU A 23 7.75 -2.77 6.84
N LEU A 24 7.11 -2.59 5.68
CA LEU A 24 7.27 -3.53 4.55
C LEU A 24 8.66 -3.45 3.91
N TYR A 25 9.32 -2.28 3.93
CA TYR A 25 10.69 -2.15 3.43
C TYR A 25 11.69 -2.90 4.31
N PHE A 26 11.44 -2.98 5.61
CA PHE A 26 12.27 -3.78 6.52
C PHE A 26 12.25 -5.27 6.13
N PHE A 27 11.11 -5.76 5.63
CA PHE A 27 10.97 -7.14 5.15
C PHE A 27 11.72 -7.42 3.84
N LEU A 28 12.00 -6.40 3.04
CA LEU A 28 12.78 -6.55 1.80
C LEU A 28 14.27 -6.78 2.05
N ALA A 29 14.81 -6.25 3.15
CA ALA A 29 16.23 -6.35 3.46
C ALA A 29 16.74 -7.80 3.55
N PRO A 30 16.11 -8.72 4.33
CA PRO A 30 16.56 -10.11 4.38
C PRO A 30 16.37 -10.83 3.03
N LEU A 31 15.30 -10.55 2.28
CA LEU A 31 15.09 -11.14 0.96
C LEU A 31 16.17 -10.71 -0.04
N PHE A 32 16.54 -9.44 -0.03
CA PHE A 32 17.63 -8.93 -0.86
C PHE A 32 18.95 -9.63 -0.51
N LEU A 33 19.22 -9.81 0.79
CA LEU A 33 20.40 -10.55 1.23
C LEU A 33 20.38 -12.00 0.74
N SER A 34 19.23 -12.69 0.79
CA SER A 34 19.09 -14.06 0.24
C SER A 34 19.41 -14.13 -1.24
N VAL A 35 19.01 -13.13 -2.05
CA VAL A 35 19.35 -13.05 -3.47
C VAL A 35 20.87 -12.95 -3.66
N VAL A 36 21.53 -12.07 -2.91
CA VAL A 36 22.98 -11.87 -2.97
C VAL A 36 23.73 -13.15 -2.54
N LEU A 37 23.30 -13.78 -1.44
CA LEU A 37 23.91 -15.00 -0.94
C LEU A 37 23.76 -16.17 -1.91
N ALA A 38 22.58 -16.35 -2.53
CA ALA A 38 22.37 -17.39 -3.53
C ALA A 38 23.27 -17.18 -4.76
N LEU A 39 23.46 -15.93 -5.19
CA LEU A 39 24.36 -15.59 -6.29
C LEU A 39 25.83 -15.88 -5.92
N LEU A 40 26.27 -15.53 -4.71
CA LEU A 40 27.61 -15.81 -4.20
C LEU A 40 27.88 -17.33 -4.08
N ALA A 41 26.87 -18.09 -3.66
CA ALA A 41 26.92 -19.55 -3.59
C ALA A 41 26.89 -20.23 -4.97
N ARG A 42 26.68 -19.47 -6.06
CA ARG A 42 26.48 -19.98 -7.43
C ARG A 42 25.30 -20.95 -7.56
N ASP A 43 24.33 -20.84 -6.66
CA ASP A 43 23.09 -21.63 -6.72
C ASP A 43 22.09 -20.91 -7.63
N ILE A 44 22.14 -21.22 -8.93
CA ILE A 44 21.30 -20.61 -9.95
C ILE A 44 19.79 -20.84 -9.68
N PRO A 45 19.34 -22.06 -9.31
CA PRO A 45 17.96 -22.29 -8.91
C PRO A 45 17.52 -21.41 -7.73
N ALA A 46 18.29 -21.41 -6.63
CA ALA A 46 17.95 -20.61 -5.46
C ALA A 46 17.99 -19.12 -5.77
N PHE A 47 18.90 -18.65 -6.61
CA PHE A 47 18.96 -17.27 -7.06
C PHE A 47 17.67 -16.87 -7.79
N GLY A 48 17.20 -17.68 -8.75
CA GLY A 48 15.98 -17.39 -9.50
C GLY A 48 14.72 -17.34 -8.61
N LEU A 49 14.60 -18.28 -7.67
CA LEU A 49 13.49 -18.32 -6.72
C LEU A 49 13.51 -17.13 -5.76
N ASN A 50 14.66 -16.82 -5.15
CA ASN A 50 14.79 -15.69 -4.24
C ASN A 50 14.58 -14.35 -4.95
N LEU A 51 15.05 -14.21 -6.20
CA LEU A 51 14.85 -13.00 -6.99
C LEU A 51 13.36 -12.80 -7.31
N THR A 52 12.66 -13.88 -7.65
CA THR A 52 11.20 -13.83 -7.89
C THR A 52 10.45 -13.45 -6.63
N ALA A 53 10.80 -14.05 -5.49
CA ALA A 53 10.25 -13.67 -4.18
C ALA A 53 10.48 -12.19 -3.87
N PHE A 54 11.71 -11.71 -4.04
CA PHE A 54 12.06 -10.31 -3.83
C PHE A 54 11.21 -9.37 -4.70
N MET A 55 11.05 -9.69 -5.99
CA MET A 55 10.26 -8.88 -6.93
C MET A 55 8.77 -8.84 -6.53
N LEU A 56 8.20 -9.97 -6.08
CA LEU A 56 6.83 -10.03 -5.58
C LEU A 56 6.67 -9.13 -4.35
N PHE A 57 7.54 -9.24 -3.36
CA PHE A 57 7.51 -8.39 -2.16
C PHE A 57 7.74 -6.92 -2.50
N TYR A 58 8.61 -6.59 -3.45
CA TYR A 58 8.80 -5.23 -3.91
C TYR A 58 7.51 -4.65 -4.53
N ALA A 59 6.80 -5.45 -5.33
CA ALA A 59 5.51 -5.04 -5.90
C ALA A 59 4.45 -4.80 -4.80
N VAL A 60 4.41 -5.63 -3.75
CA VAL A 60 3.57 -5.40 -2.56
C VAL A 60 3.86 -4.03 -1.96
N VAL A 61 5.13 -3.72 -1.72
CA VAL A 61 5.52 -2.43 -1.12
C VAL A 61 5.09 -1.24 -1.99
N LYS A 62 5.26 -1.35 -3.31
CA LYS A 62 4.81 -0.32 -4.26
C LYS A 62 3.30 -0.12 -4.22
N LEU A 63 2.52 -1.21 -4.27
CA LEU A 63 1.05 -1.15 -4.18
C LEU A 63 0.60 -0.52 -2.86
N ASN A 64 1.18 -0.93 -1.73
CA ASN A 64 0.86 -0.33 -0.43
C ASN A 64 1.22 1.17 -0.39
N THR A 65 2.36 1.56 -0.96
CA THR A 65 2.76 2.98 -1.03
C THR A 65 1.74 3.82 -1.79
N TRP A 66 1.20 3.31 -2.90
CA TRP A 66 0.12 3.98 -3.63
C TRP A 66 -1.21 3.98 -2.85
N GLY A 67 -1.54 2.88 -2.18
CA GLY A 67 -2.72 2.79 -1.31
C GLY A 67 -2.70 3.80 -0.17
N LEU A 68 -1.57 3.89 0.54
CA LEU A 68 -1.35 4.87 1.62
C LEU A 68 -1.38 6.31 1.08
N ALA A 69 -0.81 6.56 -0.11
CA ALA A 69 -0.88 7.88 -0.72
C ALA A 69 -2.33 8.30 -1.06
N ASN A 70 -3.15 7.36 -1.53
CA ASN A 70 -4.56 7.59 -1.84
C ASN A 70 -5.41 7.77 -0.59
N GLU A 71 -5.21 6.95 0.44
CA GLU A 71 -5.86 7.11 1.73
C GLU A 71 -5.51 8.47 2.35
N PHE A 72 -4.26 8.90 2.27
CA PHE A 72 -3.86 10.22 2.76
C PHE A 72 -4.58 11.35 2.02
N LYS A 73 -4.69 11.27 0.69
CA LYS A 73 -5.48 12.24 -0.10
C LYS A 73 -6.95 12.22 0.34
N TYR A 74 -7.52 11.04 0.50
CA TYR A 74 -8.88 10.85 0.98
C TYR A 74 -9.12 11.53 2.34
N HIS A 75 -8.23 11.36 3.31
CA HIS A 75 -8.37 12.01 4.62
C HIS A 75 -8.05 13.51 4.64
N LYS A 76 -7.16 13.98 3.77
CA LYS A 76 -6.80 15.39 3.67
C LYS A 76 -7.94 16.24 3.14
N GLU A 77 -8.65 15.75 2.13
CA GLU A 77 -9.75 16.50 1.51
C GLU A 77 -11.05 16.32 2.31
N LYS A 78 -11.72 17.44 2.60
CA LYS A 78 -13.01 17.45 3.29
C LYS A 78 -14.13 16.92 2.37
N PHE A 79 -13.96 17.13 1.06
CA PHE A 79 -14.88 16.76 0.00
C PHE A 79 -14.10 15.95 -1.03
N THR A 80 -14.28 14.63 -1.06
CA THR A 80 -13.56 13.75 -1.98
C THR A 80 -14.27 12.40 -2.09
N LYS A 81 -14.29 11.84 -3.30
CA LYS A 81 -14.80 10.48 -3.55
C LYS A 81 -13.82 9.43 -3.01
N ALA A 82 -14.34 8.26 -2.69
CA ALA A 82 -13.56 7.09 -2.35
C ALA A 82 -12.56 6.76 -3.48
N PRO A 83 -11.37 6.25 -3.15
CA PRO A 83 -10.42 5.78 -4.15
C PRO A 83 -11.06 4.71 -5.04
N THR A 84 -11.03 4.89 -6.36
CA THR A 84 -11.63 3.95 -7.32
C THR A 84 -10.90 2.60 -7.38
N LYS A 85 -9.62 2.57 -6.98
CA LYS A 85 -8.77 1.37 -7.02
C LYS A 85 -8.35 0.96 -5.61
N PRO A 86 -8.64 -0.28 -5.16
CA PRO A 86 -8.35 -0.74 -3.80
C PRO A 86 -6.91 -1.27 -3.67
N TYR A 87 -5.93 -0.36 -3.76
CA TYR A 87 -4.51 -0.73 -3.79
C TYR A 87 -4.04 -1.44 -2.51
N LYS A 88 -4.56 -1.11 -1.32
CA LYS A 88 -4.17 -1.84 -0.09
C LYS A 88 -4.71 -3.25 -0.11
N THR A 89 -5.93 -3.45 -0.60
CA THR A 89 -6.53 -4.78 -0.72
C THR A 89 -5.73 -5.64 -1.71
N MET A 90 -5.37 -5.06 -2.86
CA MET A 90 -4.50 -5.73 -3.85
C MET A 90 -3.12 -6.06 -3.24
N SER A 91 -2.55 -5.14 -2.46
CA SER A 91 -1.30 -5.36 -1.75
C SER A 91 -1.41 -6.49 -0.72
N ALA A 92 -2.51 -6.59 0.02
CA ALA A 92 -2.74 -7.68 0.99
C ALA A 92 -2.81 -9.04 0.29
N ILE A 93 -3.55 -9.14 -0.81
CA ILE A 93 -3.65 -10.38 -1.59
C ILE A 93 -2.29 -10.77 -2.15
N LEU A 94 -1.57 -9.81 -2.76
CA LEU A 94 -0.25 -10.06 -3.32
C LEU A 94 0.76 -10.44 -2.22
N LEU A 95 0.65 -9.87 -1.01
CA LEU A 95 1.46 -10.26 0.13
C LEU A 95 1.20 -11.73 0.51
N GLY A 96 -0.06 -12.17 0.55
CA GLY A 96 -0.38 -13.57 0.79
C GLY A 96 0.27 -14.50 -0.25
N ILE A 97 0.16 -14.15 -1.54
CA ILE A 97 0.78 -14.92 -2.63
C ILE A 97 2.31 -14.93 -2.49
N ALA A 98 2.93 -13.77 -2.23
CA ALA A 98 4.36 -13.63 -2.06
C ALA A 98 4.87 -14.44 -0.86
N THR A 99 4.18 -14.37 0.28
CA THR A 99 4.51 -15.15 1.48
C THR A 99 4.37 -16.64 1.24
N PHE A 100 3.29 -17.08 0.59
CA PHE A 100 3.11 -18.49 0.25
C PHE A 100 4.22 -19.00 -0.67
N PHE A 101 4.54 -18.24 -1.73
CA PHE A 101 5.62 -18.57 -2.66
C PHE A 101 6.97 -18.63 -1.93
N SER A 102 7.28 -17.63 -1.11
CA SER A 102 8.54 -17.59 -0.35
C SER A 102 8.65 -18.74 0.65
N ALA A 103 7.58 -19.09 1.35
CA ALA A 103 7.61 -20.18 2.32
C ALA A 103 7.71 -21.55 1.64
N SER A 104 6.75 -21.88 0.77
CA SER A 104 6.63 -23.23 0.23
C SER A 104 7.51 -23.51 -0.99
N VAL A 105 7.72 -22.51 -1.86
CA VAL A 105 8.47 -22.72 -3.11
C VAL A 105 9.95 -22.36 -2.93
N ALA A 106 10.24 -21.16 -2.44
CA ALA A 106 11.63 -20.72 -2.26
C ALA A 106 12.28 -21.26 -0.97
N GLY A 107 11.50 -21.39 0.11
CA GLY A 107 11.97 -21.85 1.42
C GLY A 107 11.85 -23.36 1.65
N GLY A 108 11.11 -24.07 0.79
CA GLY A 108 10.93 -25.53 0.89
C GLY A 108 10.03 -26.00 2.05
N GLU A 109 9.29 -25.10 2.69
CA GLU A 109 8.36 -25.46 3.76
C GLU A 109 7.16 -26.24 3.24
N SER A 110 6.52 -27.01 4.13
CA SER A 110 5.32 -27.76 3.76
C SER A 110 4.22 -26.84 3.21
N PHE A 111 3.43 -27.34 2.28
CA PHE A 111 2.32 -26.59 1.66
C PHE A 111 1.36 -26.01 2.70
N LEU A 112 1.05 -26.78 3.76
CA LEU A 112 0.15 -26.36 4.83
C LEU A 112 0.76 -25.26 5.69
N THR A 113 2.08 -25.34 5.97
CA THR A 113 2.84 -24.27 6.63
C THR A 113 2.79 -22.98 5.80
N GLY A 114 2.98 -23.08 4.48
CA GLY A 114 2.93 -21.94 3.58
C GLY A 114 1.56 -21.24 3.59
N ILE A 115 0.46 -22.01 3.53
CA ILE A 115 -0.89 -21.45 3.65
C ILE A 115 -1.06 -20.73 4.98
N PHE A 116 -0.66 -21.36 6.08
CA PHE A 116 -0.79 -20.78 7.41
C PHE A 116 -0.03 -19.45 7.53
N LEU A 117 1.23 -19.40 7.07
CA LEU A 117 2.03 -18.18 7.06
C LEU A 117 1.44 -17.10 6.15
N SER A 118 0.91 -17.49 4.98
CA SER A 118 0.24 -16.54 4.07
C SER A 118 -1.00 -15.92 4.71
N ALA A 119 -1.80 -16.70 5.44
CA ALA A 119 -2.98 -16.22 6.14
C ALA A 119 -2.59 -15.24 7.26
N ILE A 120 -1.57 -15.57 8.05
CA ILE A 120 -1.04 -14.68 9.09
C ILE A 120 -0.55 -13.37 8.49
N ALA A 121 0.18 -13.42 7.37
CA ALA A 121 0.69 -12.23 6.70
C ALA A 121 -0.45 -11.31 6.22
N VAL A 122 -1.50 -11.89 5.61
CA VAL A 122 -2.69 -11.13 5.16
C VAL A 122 -3.43 -10.53 6.35
N VAL A 123 -3.68 -11.31 7.40
CA VAL A 123 -4.38 -10.83 8.60
C VAL A 123 -3.56 -9.73 9.28
N GLY A 124 -2.27 -9.93 9.48
CA GLY A 124 -1.36 -8.92 10.05
C GLY A 124 -1.34 -7.64 9.21
N TYR A 125 -1.33 -7.76 7.89
CA TYR A 125 -1.43 -6.61 7.00
C TYR A 125 -2.75 -5.85 7.18
N ILE A 126 -3.88 -6.56 7.19
CA ILE A 126 -5.21 -5.93 7.36
C ILE A 126 -5.30 -5.24 8.73
N LEU A 127 -4.78 -5.85 9.79
CA LEU A 127 -4.79 -5.26 11.13
C LEU A 127 -3.88 -4.03 11.24
N TYR A 128 -2.71 -4.04 10.60
CA TYR A 128 -1.75 -2.94 10.70
C TYR A 128 -2.07 -1.77 9.76
N TYR A 129 -2.37 -2.08 8.49
CA TYR A 129 -2.58 -1.07 7.44
C TYR A 129 -4.05 -0.71 7.22
N GLY A 130 -4.98 -1.56 7.65
CA GLY A 130 -6.40 -1.40 7.35
C GLY A 130 -6.76 -1.68 5.88
N LEU A 131 -8.05 -1.67 5.60
CA LEU A 131 -8.59 -1.76 4.23
C LEU A 131 -8.69 -0.37 3.59
N ASP A 132 -8.81 -0.35 2.26
CA ASP A 132 -9.06 0.90 1.53
C ASP A 132 -10.43 1.50 1.94
N PRO A 133 -10.55 2.83 2.12
CA PRO A 133 -11.83 3.47 2.37
C PRO A 133 -12.75 3.29 1.16
N ARG A 134 -14.00 2.85 1.40
CA ARG A 134 -14.97 2.53 0.34
C ARG A 134 -16.17 3.48 0.28
N THR A 135 -16.31 4.37 1.25
CA THR A 135 -17.43 5.30 1.32
C THR A 135 -17.04 6.65 0.72
N ASP A 136 -17.92 7.24 -0.08
CA ASP A 136 -17.74 8.61 -0.56
C ASP A 136 -18.01 9.59 0.59
N LYS A 137 -17.16 10.62 0.75
CA LYS A 137 -17.42 11.70 1.72
C LYS A 137 -18.44 12.72 1.22
N LEU A 138 -18.69 12.72 -0.08
CA LEU A 138 -19.67 13.56 -0.73
C LEU A 138 -20.85 12.66 -1.10
N GLU A 139 -21.98 12.88 -0.46
CA GLU A 139 -23.25 12.39 -1.01
C GLU A 139 -23.62 13.23 -2.24
N ASN A 140 -24.30 12.61 -3.21
CA ASN A 140 -24.86 13.37 -4.33
C ASN A 140 -25.84 14.41 -3.79
N ILE A 141 -25.56 15.70 -4.02
CA ILE A 141 -26.48 16.78 -3.66
C ILE A 141 -27.51 16.88 -4.77
N GLY A 142 -28.63 16.16 -4.62
CA GLY A 142 -29.70 16.13 -5.61
C GLY A 142 -29.25 15.56 -6.96
N ASP A 143 -29.49 16.31 -8.04
CA ASP A 143 -29.14 15.92 -9.43
C ASP A 143 -27.69 16.25 -9.84
N VAL A 144 -26.92 16.91 -8.96
CA VAL A 144 -25.56 17.35 -9.29
C VAL A 144 -24.54 16.34 -8.80
N SER A 145 -23.84 15.71 -9.76
CA SER A 145 -22.80 14.75 -9.42
C SER A 145 -21.69 15.39 -8.58
N ALA A 146 -21.25 14.70 -7.53
CA ALA A 146 -20.08 15.11 -6.71
C ALA A 146 -18.81 15.38 -7.57
N GLU A 147 -18.73 14.78 -8.76
CA GLU A 147 -17.65 14.99 -9.73
C GLU A 147 -17.68 16.38 -10.36
N LEU A 148 -18.88 16.88 -10.68
CA LEU A 148 -19.06 18.20 -11.27
C LEU A 148 -18.75 19.29 -10.25
N VAL A 149 -19.15 19.09 -8.99
CA VAL A 149 -18.78 19.98 -7.87
C VAL A 149 -17.26 20.02 -7.67
N LEU A 150 -16.59 18.85 -7.62
CA LEU A 150 -15.14 18.81 -7.47
C LEU A 150 -14.40 19.47 -8.65
N LYS A 151 -14.90 19.29 -9.88
CA LYS A 151 -14.33 19.93 -11.07
C LYS A 151 -14.45 21.45 -10.99
N THR A 152 -15.64 21.98 -10.67
CA THR A 152 -15.83 23.43 -10.54
C THR A 152 -14.97 24.06 -9.44
N LEU A 153 -14.78 23.37 -8.30
CA LEU A 153 -13.92 23.86 -7.22
C LEU A 153 -12.43 23.83 -7.57
N THR A 154 -12.02 22.93 -8.47
CA THR A 154 -10.64 22.85 -8.94
C THR A 154 -10.36 23.92 -10.00
N ASP A 155 -11.31 24.17 -10.90
CA ASP A 155 -11.21 25.19 -11.95
C ASP A 155 -11.31 26.63 -11.41
N ALA A 156 -11.96 26.84 -10.26
CA ALA A 156 -12.13 28.15 -9.63
C ALA A 156 -10.94 28.61 -8.76
N LYS A 157 -9.86 27.83 -8.70
CA LYS A 157 -8.70 28.07 -7.83
C LYS A 157 -7.47 28.49 -8.62
#